data_AF-A0A7C5W586-F1
#
_entry.id   AF-A0A7C5W586-F1
#
_cell.length_a   1.000
_cell.length_b   1.000
_cell.length_c   1.000
_cell.angle_alpha   90.00
_cell.angle_beta   90.00
_cell.angle_gamma   90.00
#
_symmetry.space_group_name_H-M   'P 1'
#
loop_
_entity.id
_entity.type
_entity.pdbx_description
1 polymer ?
#
loop_
_entity_poly.entity_id
_entity_poly.type
_entity_poly.pdbx_seq_one_letter_code
_entity_poly.pdbx_strand_id
1 'polypeptide(L)' 'YGGAPLLGVDGVCIIGHGRSRAQAYKNAVRVASQAVKANLNNLITTGLAAMRGDDNPLKATGD' A
#
# COMPACT_ATOMS: atom_id res chain seq x y z
N TYR A 1 -8.89 12.76 8.31
CA TYR A 1 -8.13 11.59 8.80
C TYR A 1 -7.61 10.70 7.68
N GLY A 2 -8.35 10.41 6.61
CA GLY A 2 -7.72 9.85 5.38
C GLY A 2 -7.62 8.33 5.28
N GLY A 3 -8.30 7.58 6.16
CA GLY A 3 -8.38 6.12 6.04
C GLY A 3 -7.08 5.39 6.42
N ALA A 4 -7.07 4.09 6.19
CA ALA A 4 -5.93 3.21 6.48
C ALA A 4 -5.54 2.38 5.24
N PRO A 5 -4.24 2.08 5.06
CA PRO A 5 -3.80 1.14 4.02
C PRO A 5 -4.35 -0.27 4.26
N LEU A 6 -4.92 -0.89 3.23
CA LEU A 6 -5.21 -2.32 3.20
C LEU A 6 -3.95 -3.05 2.76
N LEU A 7 -3.44 -3.94 3.61
CA LEU A 7 -2.24 -4.73 3.35
C LEU A 7 -2.59 -6.11 2.80
N GLY A 8 -1.65 -6.74 2.09
CA GLY A 8 -1.83 -8.07 1.51
C GLY A 8 -2.49 -8.10 0.13
N VAL A 9 -2.62 -6.94 -0.52
CA VAL A 9 -3.02 -6.80 -1.92
C VAL A 9 -1.83 -6.37 -2.77
N ASP A 10 -1.82 -6.70 -4.06
CA ASP A 10 -0.75 -6.27 -4.98
C ASP A 10 -0.94 -4.82 -5.43
N GLY A 11 -0.72 -3.88 -4.50
CA GLY A 11 -0.82 -2.46 -4.75
C GLY A 11 -1.17 -1.62 -3.52
N VAL A 12 -1.59 -0.38 -3.76
CA VAL A 12 -2.01 0.56 -2.71
C VAL A 12 -3.54 0.69 -2.72
N CYS A 13 -4.17 0.29 -1.63
CA CYS A 13 -5.60 0.46 -1.39
C CYS A 13 -5.82 1.16 -0.05
N ILE A 14 -6.66 2.20 -0.02
CA ILE A 14 -6.99 2.95 1.20
C ILE A 14 -8.46 2.73 1.57
N ILE A 15 -8.70 2.16 2.74
CA ILE A 15 -10.06 1.95 3.28
C ILE A 15 -10.47 3.19 4.08
N GLY A 16 -11.55 3.83 3.63
CA GLY A 16 -12.21 4.95 4.32
C GLY A 16 -13.46 4.51 5.09
N HIS A 17 -13.97 5.37 5.96
CA HIS A 17 -15.22 5.12 6.69
C HIS A 17 -16.42 5.66 5.89
N GLY A 18 -17.53 4.92 5.78
CA GLY A 18 -18.66 5.30 4.92
C GLY A 18 -19.32 6.65 5.24
N ARG A 19 -19.27 7.10 6.51
CA ARG A 19 -19.79 8.41 6.95
C ARG A 19 -18.81 9.58 6.73
N SER A 20 -17.75 9.38 5.94
CA SER A 20 -16.69 10.35 5.74
C SER A 20 -17.13 11.54 4.91
N ARG A 21 -16.64 12.73 5.26
CA ARG A 21 -16.83 13.97 4.47
C ARG A 21 -15.74 14.13 3.41
N ALA A 22 -15.95 15.03 2.45
CA ALA A 22 -15.03 15.31 1.35
C ALA A 22 -13.55 15.52 1.79
N GLN A 23 -13.32 16.23 2.91
CA GLN A 23 -11.96 16.44 3.45
C GLN A 23 -11.26 15.12 3.85
N ALA A 24 -12.02 14.13 4.32
CA ALA A 24 -11.45 12.83 4.67
C ALA A 24 -11.04 12.05 3.42
N TYR A 25 -11.83 12.10 2.33
CA TYR A 25 -11.46 11.48 1.06
C TYR A 25 -10.29 12.19 0.37
N LYS A 26 -10.22 13.53 0.42
CA LYS A 26 -9.03 14.29 0.01
C LYS A 26 -7.77 13.78 0.72
N ASN A 27 -7.86 13.59 2.04
CA ASN A 27 -6.74 13.05 2.81
C ASN A 27 -6.43 11.59 2.45
N ALA A 28 -7.43 10.78 2.07
CA ALA A 28 -7.23 9.40 1.65
C ALA A 28 -6.43 9.31 0.34
N VAL A 29 -6.75 10.17 -0.64
CA VAL A 29 -5.94 10.30 -1.86
C VAL A 29 -4.51 10.72 -1.54
N ARG A 30 -4.32 11.63 -0.58
CA ARG A 30 -2.97 12.02 -0.12
C ARG A 30 -2.22 10.84 0.48
N VAL A 31 -2.85 10.04 1.34
CA VAL A 31 -2.26 8.84 1.95
C VAL A 31 -1.90 7.81 0.86
N ALA A 32 -2.79 7.58 -0.10
CA ALA A 32 -2.52 6.70 -1.24
C ALA A 32 -1.28 7.16 -2.03
N SER A 33 -1.21 8.46 -2.37
CA SER A 33 -0.06 9.03 -3.07
C SER A 33 1.24 8.87 -2.27
N GLN A 34 1.20 9.04 -0.94
CA GLN A 34 2.35 8.83 -0.08
C GLN A 34 2.79 7.36 -0.08
N ALA A 35 1.86 6.41 0.01
CA ALA A 35 2.17 4.98 0.01
C ALA A 35 2.80 4.52 -1.33
N VAL A 36 2.31 5.05 -2.46
CA VAL A 36 2.91 4.79 -3.79
C VAL A 36 4.31 5.37 -3.86
N LYS A 37 4.50 6.64 -3.46
CA LYS A 37 5.83 7.30 -3.47
C LYS A 37 6.83 6.62 -2.55
N ALA A 38 6.38 6.08 -1.42
CA ALA A 38 7.21 5.32 -0.50
C ALA A 38 7.48 3.88 -0.96
N ASN A 39 6.90 3.46 -2.09
CA ASN A 39 6.96 2.10 -2.61
C ASN A 39 6.56 1.04 -1.56
N LEU A 40 5.50 1.34 -0.79
CA LEU A 40 5.12 0.60 0.42
C LEU A 40 4.91 -0.90 0.16
N ASN A 41 4.23 -1.26 -0.95
CA ASN A 41 3.96 -2.66 -1.29
C ASN A 41 5.27 -3.44 -1.45
N ASN A 42 6.22 -2.90 -2.21
CA ASN A 42 7.51 -3.55 -2.46
C ASN A 42 8.33 -3.67 -1.19
N LEU A 43 8.30 -2.66 -0.30
CA LEU A 43 9.02 -2.71 0.98
C LEU A 43 8.50 -3.83 1.87
N ILE A 44 7.18 -3.98 2.00
CA ILE A 44 6.57 -5.05 2.80
C ILE A 44 6.94 -6.41 2.20
N THR A 45 6.74 -6.57 0.90
CA THR A 45 6.98 -7.82 0.18
C THR A 45 8.46 -8.23 0.26
N THR A 46 9.39 -7.29 0.08
CA THR A 46 10.83 -7.52 0.23
C THR A 46 11.19 -7.88 1.67
N GLY A 47 10.66 -7.16 2.65
CA GLY A 47 10.91 -7.44 4.08
C GLY A 47 10.43 -8.83 4.48
N LEU A 48 9.24 -9.25 4.01
CA LEU A 48 8.72 -10.59 4.27
C LEU A 48 9.56 -11.68 3.61
N ALA A 49 10.03 -11.48 2.37
CA ALA A 49 10.91 -12.45 1.71
C ALA A 49 12.24 -12.60 2.46
N ALA A 50 12.85 -11.49 2.88
CA ALA A 50 14.08 -11.50 3.67
C ALA A 50 13.90 -12.24 5.01
N MET A 51 12.74 -12.10 5.66
CA MET A 51 12.42 -12.85 6.89
C MET A 51 12.19 -14.34 6.67
N ARG A 52 11.67 -14.74 5.50
CA ARG A 52 11.42 -16.14 5.14
C ARG A 52 12.66 -16.87 4.63
N GLY A 53 13.72 -16.14 4.25
CA GLY A 53 14.88 -16.70 3.55
C GLY A 53 14.56 -17.08 2.11
N ASP A 54 13.46 -16.55 1.56
CA ASP A 54 13.04 -16.79 0.19
C ASP A 54 13.78 -15.84 -0.75
N ASP A 55 14.56 -16.40 -1.69
CA ASP A 55 15.17 -15.63 -2.77
C ASP A 55 14.09 -15.21 -3.76
N ASN A 56 13.54 -14.01 -3.50
CA ASN A 56 12.92 -13.06 -4.42
C ASN A 56 11.38 -13.10 -4.61
N PRO A 57 10.70 -11.99 -4.25
CA PRO A 57 9.27 -11.82 -4.50
C PRO A 57 8.91 -10.86 -5.66
N LEU A 58 9.86 -10.34 -6.44
CA LEU A 58 9.60 -9.32 -7.50
C LEU A 58 10.10 -9.69 -8.91
N LYS A 59 10.48 -10.95 -9.23
CA LYS A 59 11.07 -11.29 -10.57
C LYS A 59 10.07 -11.54 -11.71
N ALA A 60 8.75 -11.46 -11.51
CA ALA A 60 7.81 -12.01 -12.51
C ALA A 60 6.75 -11.04 -13.06
N THR A 61 7.04 -9.74 -13.11
CA THR A 61 6.23 -8.76 -13.86
C THR A 61 7.20 -7.72 -14.41
N GLY A 62 7.62 -7.69 -15.68
CA GLY A 62 7.01 -8.29 -16.86
C GLY A 62 6.00 -7.36 -17.51
N ASP A 63 6.21 -6.03 -17.42
CA ASP A 63 5.65 -4.94 -18.21
C ASP A 63 6.59 -3.72 -18.11
#